data_AF-A0A3C0E2L7-F1
#
_entry.id   AF-A0A3C0E2L7-F1
#
_cell.length_a   1.000
_cell.length_b   1.000
_cell.length_c   1.000
_cell.angle_alpha   90.00
_cell.angle_beta   90.00
_cell.angle_gamma   90.00
#
_symmetry.space_group_name_H-M   'P 1'
#
loop_
_entity.id
_entity.type
_entity.pdbx_description
1 polymer ?
#
loop_
_entity_poly.entity_id
_entity_poly.type
_entity_poly.pdbx_seq_one_letter_code
_entity_poly.pdbx_strand_id
1 'polypeptide(L)'
;AMPMAFTEQGVAMLSSVLRSKVAIEVNISIMRAFVLMRQMAIGYEELSRRIEELEVSTDAQFNELYQALTQLLSQSKQQKERRPVGFVTYNRDKNE
;
A
#
# COMPACT_ATOMS: atom_id res chain seq x y z
N ALA A 1 5.47 13.05 35.54
CA ALA A 1 4.91 11.76 35.96
C ALA A 1 3.51 11.63 35.41
N MET A 2 3.18 10.55 34.68
CA MET A 2 1.80 10.31 34.22
C MET A 2 0.98 9.71 35.38
N PRO A 3 -0.24 10.20 35.65
CA PRO A 3 -1.06 9.65 36.71
C PRO A 3 -1.53 8.23 36.37
N MET A 4 -1.02 7.24 37.10
CA MET A 4 -1.36 5.82 36.92
C MET A 4 -2.84 5.50 37.19
N ALA A 5 -3.56 6.42 37.84
CA ALA A 5 -4.97 6.30 38.19
C ALA A 5 -5.93 6.23 36.98
N PHE A 6 -5.50 6.69 35.80
CA PHE A 6 -6.33 6.71 34.58
C PHE A 6 -5.97 5.60 33.58
N THR A 7 -5.12 4.66 33.97
CA THR A 7 -4.87 3.44 33.19
C THR A 7 -5.97 2.42 33.45
N GLU A 8 -6.12 1.44 32.57
CA GLU A 8 -7.08 0.33 32.75
C GLU A 8 -6.99 -0.28 34.16
N GLN A 9 -5.77 -0.52 34.64
CA GLN A 9 -5.52 -1.05 35.99
C GLN A 9 -5.75 -0.01 37.10
N GLY A 10 -5.46 1.27 36.83
CA GLY A 10 -5.74 2.38 37.76
C GLY A 10 -7.23 2.59 38.02
N VAL A 11 -8.05 2.50 36.97
CA VAL A 11 -9.51 2.64 37.08
C VAL A 11 -10.13 1.39 37.72
N ALA A 12 -9.60 0.20 37.43
CA ALA A 12 -9.96 -1.02 38.15
C ALA A 12 -9.72 -0.86 39.67
N MET A 13 -8.54 -0.37 40.07
CA MET A 13 -8.21 -0.12 41.47
C MET A 13 -9.14 0.92 42.11
N LEU A 14 -9.47 2.01 41.41
CA LEU A 14 -10.41 3.01 41.92
C LEU A 14 -11.83 2.44 42.14
N SER A 15 -12.30 1.54 41.28
CA SER A 15 -13.61 0.89 41.43
C SER A 15 -13.70 -0.02 42.65
N SER A 16 -12.57 -0.54 43.14
CA SER A 16 -12.53 -1.32 44.38
C SER A 16 -12.77 -0.45 45.62
N VAL A 17 -12.42 0.84 45.53
CA VAL A 17 -12.58 1.84 46.60
C VAL A 17 -13.96 2.51 46.51
N LEU A 18 -14.42 2.83 45.30
CA LEU A 18 -15.68 3.52 45.05
C LEU A 18 -16.79 2.52 44.68
N ARG A 19 -17.64 2.17 45.65
CA ARG A 19 -18.76 1.21 45.49
C ARG A 19 -20.09 1.84 45.06
N SER A 20 -20.11 3.10 44.60
CA SER A 20 -21.35 3.74 44.17
C SER A 20 -21.79 3.22 42.79
N LYS A 21 -23.11 3.19 42.53
CA LYS A 21 -23.66 2.77 41.23
C LYS A 21 -23.05 3.54 40.05
N VAL A 22 -22.89 4.85 40.22
CA VAL A 22 -22.27 5.74 39.23
C VAL A 22 -20.81 5.36 38.97
N ALA A 23 -20.03 5.08 40.02
CA ALA A 23 -18.63 4.69 39.86
C ALA A 23 -18.48 3.36 39.10
N ILE A 24 -19.39 2.42 39.32
CA ILE A 24 -19.42 1.13 38.61
C ILE A 24 -19.68 1.33 37.11
N GLU A 25 -20.69 2.14 36.76
CA GLU A 25 -21.02 2.42 35.36
C GLU A 25 -19.89 3.14 34.61
N VAL A 26 -19.27 4.12 35.26
CA VAL A 26 -18.12 4.85 34.71
C VAL A 26 -16.93 3.92 34.50
N ASN A 27 -16.62 3.04 35.45
CA ASN A 27 -15.55 2.04 35.30
C ASN A 27 -15.80 1.10 34.11
N ILE A 28 -17.03 0.59 33.95
CA ILE A 28 -17.40 -0.26 32.80
C ILE A 28 -17.21 0.50 31.49
N SER A 29 -17.60 1.77 31.44
CA SER A 29 -17.50 2.60 30.25
C SER A 29 -16.04 2.86 29.86
N ILE A 30 -15.20 3.15 30.85
CA ILE A 30 -13.76 3.35 30.63
C ILE A 30 -13.10 2.05 30.13
N MET A 31 -13.40 0.92 30.76
CA MET A 31 -12.89 -0.39 30.33
C MET A 31 -13.25 -0.69 28.87
N ARG A 32 -14.51 -0.47 28.48
CA ARG A 32 -14.94 -0.66 27.08
C ARG A 32 -14.17 0.23 26.11
N ALA A 33 -13.93 1.49 26.46
CA ALA A 33 -13.15 2.40 25.63
C ALA A 33 -11.72 1.90 25.43
N PHE A 34 -11.05 1.42 26.49
CA PHE A 34 -9.70 0.86 26.39
C PHE A 34 -9.63 -0.42 25.53
N VAL A 35 -10.62 -1.31 25.67
CA VAL A 35 -10.72 -2.51 24.82
C VAL A 35 -10.89 -2.14 23.35
N LEU A 36 -11.78 -1.20 23.03
CA LEU A 36 -12.01 -0.73 21.66
C LEU A 36 -10.75 -0.07 21.08
N MET A 37 -10.07 0.78 21.84
CA MET A 37 -8.81 1.40 21.40
C MET A 37 -7.73 0.35 21.09
N ARG A 38 -7.62 -0.70 21.90
CA ARG A 38 -6.67 -1.80 21.64
C ARG A 38 -7.05 -2.61 20.41
N GLN A 39 -8.32 -2.92 20.23
CA GLN A 39 -8.81 -3.62 19.02
C GLN A 39 -8.53 -2.81 17.75
N MET A 40 -8.76 -1.49 17.79
CA MET A 40 -8.40 -0.61 16.68
C MET A 40 -6.90 -0.63 16.41
N ALA A 41 -6.06 -0.48 17.45
CA ALA A 41 -4.60 -0.50 17.31
C ALA A 41 -4.08 -1.79 16.67
N ILE A 42 -4.62 -2.96 17.08
CA ILE A 42 -4.26 -4.26 16.51
C ILE A 42 -4.75 -4.39 15.05
N GLY A 43 -5.98 -3.94 14.78
CA GLY A 43 -6.55 -4.00 13.43
C GLY A 43 -5.74 -3.22 12.39
N TYR A 44 -5.10 -2.11 12.78
CA TYR A 44 -4.23 -1.34 11.87
C TYR A 44 -2.97 -2.10 11.48
N GLU A 45 -2.37 -2.88 12.40
CA GLU A 45 -1.15 -3.64 12.10
C GLU A 45 -1.43 -4.77 11.10
N GLU A 46 -2.52 -5.51 11.30
CA GLU A 46 -2.95 -6.57 10.38
C GLU A 46 -3.31 -5.99 9.01
N LEU A 47 -4.02 -4.87 8.97
CA LEU A 47 -4.35 -4.18 7.73
C LEU A 47 -3.10 -3.67 7.01
N SER A 48 -2.15 -3.07 7.74
CA SER A 48 -0.89 -2.57 7.17
C SER A 48 -0.09 -3.71 6.56
N ARG A 49 0.04 -4.84 7.25
CA ARG A 49 0.72 -6.03 6.71
C ARG A 49 0.05 -6.52 5.42
N ARG A 50 -1.28 -6.55 5.39
CA ARG A 50 -2.00 -7.03 4.20
C ARG A 50 -1.87 -6.09 3.01
N ILE A 51 -1.77 -4.77 3.24
CA ILE A 51 -1.45 -3.78 2.20
C ILE A 51 -0.03 -4.01 1.67
N GLU A 52 0.95 -4.20 2.55
CA GLU A 52 2.35 -4.42 2.18
C GLU A 52 2.54 -5.71 1.36
N GLU A 53 1.87 -6.80 1.75
CA GLU A 53 1.83 -8.05 0.98
C GLU A 53 1.22 -7.87 -0.42
N LEU A 54 0.14 -7.09 -0.51
CA LEU A 54 -0.49 -6.76 -1.79
C LEU A 54 0.44 -5.93 -2.67
N GLU A 55 1.09 -4.90 -2.15
CA GLU A 55 2.04 -4.06 -2.88
C GLU A 55 3.17 -4.91 -3.48
N VAL A 56 3.82 -5.77 -2.68
CA VAL A 56 4.89 -6.66 -3.14
C VAL A 56 4.41 -7.58 -4.27
N SER A 57 3.22 -8.16 -4.13
CA SER A 57 2.67 -9.07 -5.15
C SER A 57 2.34 -8.34 -6.47
N THR A 58 1.90 -7.09 -6.37
CA THR A 58 1.47 -6.30 -7.52
C THR A 58 2.68 -5.75 -8.28
N ASP A 59 3.70 -5.28 -7.56
CA ASP A 59 4.96 -4.81 -8.14
C ASP A 59 5.68 -5.91 -8.94
N ALA A 60 5.64 -7.15 -8.45
CA ALA A 60 6.18 -8.30 -9.19
C ALA A 60 5.47 -8.49 -10.54
N GLN A 61 4.13 -8.39 -10.58
CA GLN A 61 3.34 -8.52 -11.81
C GLN A 61 3.55 -7.33 -12.76
N PHE A 62 3.69 -6.12 -12.23
CA PHE A 62 3.93 -4.93 -13.04
C PHE A 62 5.31 -4.93 -13.72
N ASN A 63 6.34 -5.51 -13.09
CA ASN A 63 7.66 -5.61 -13.68
C ASN A 63 7.67 -6.45 -14.97
N GLU A 64 6.96 -7.58 -15.00
CA GLU A 64 6.86 -8.42 -16.20
C GLU A 64 6.12 -7.68 -17.33
N LEU A 65 5.01 -7.01 -17.01
CA LEU A 65 4.27 -6.18 -17.97
C LEU A 65 5.12 -5.04 -18.52
N TYR A 66 5.88 -4.36 -17.66
CA TYR A 66 6.75 -3.26 -18.05
C TYR A 66 7.88 -3.73 -18.98
N GLN A 67 8.48 -4.88 -18.69
CA GLN A 67 9.50 -5.49 -19.54
C GLN A 67 8.92 -5.87 -20.91
N ALA A 68 7.74 -6.51 -20.95
CA ALA A 68 7.09 -6.89 -22.20
C ALA A 68 6.74 -5.67 -23.07
N LEU A 69 6.18 -4.61 -22.48
CA LEU A 69 5.88 -3.36 -23.18
C LEU A 69 7.14 -2.66 -23.69
N THR A 70 8.21 -2.61 -22.88
CA THR A 70 9.49 -2.02 -23.28
C THR A 70 10.15 -2.80 -24.42
N GLN A 71 10.05 -4.14 -24.38
CA GLN A 71 10.54 -5.00 -25.45
C GLN A 71 9.77 -4.80 -26.75
N LEU A 72 8.44 -4.64 -26.68
CA LEU A 72 7.61 -4.39 -27.85
C LEU A 72 7.87 -2.99 -28.45
N LEU A 73 8.05 -1.97 -27.60
CA LEU A 73 8.43 -0.63 -28.01
C LEU A 73 9.83 -0.59 -28.65
N SER A 74 10.80 -1.33 -28.11
CA SER A 74 12.16 -1.37 -28.66
C SER A 74 12.25 -2.15 -29.98
N GLN A 75 11.48 -3.24 -30.14
CA GLN A 75 11.36 -3.95 -31.43
C GLN A 75 10.75 -3.07 -32.53
N SER A 76 9.77 -2.21 -32.19
CA SER A 76 9.16 -1.31 -33.18
C SER A 76 10.14 -0.26 -33.74
N LYS A 77 11.14 0.16 -32.95
CA LYS A 77 12.19 1.11 -33.39
C LYS A 77 13.23 0.48 -34.32
N GLN A 78 13.36 -0.84 -34.33
CA GLN A 78 14.30 -1.58 -35.18
C GLN A 78 13.72 -1.93 -36.56
N GLN A 79 12.65 -1.27 -37.02
CA GLN A 79 12.16 -1.43 -38.39
C GLN A 79 13.20 -0.83 -39.36
N LYS A 80 14.20 -1.66 -39.66
CA LYS A 80 15.28 -1.47 -40.62
C LYS A 80 14.73 -0.78 -41.87
N GLU A 81 15.40 0.27 -42.34
CA GLU A 81 15.04 0.98 -43.58
C GLU A 81 14.63 -0.05 -44.63
N ARG A 82 13.34 -0.03 -44.99
CA ARG A 82 12.80 -1.00 -45.95
C ARG A 82 13.55 -0.76 -47.25
N ARG A 83 14.21 -1.80 -47.77
CA ARG A 83 14.78 -1.73 -49.11
C ARG A 83 13.65 -1.31 -50.06
N PRO A 84 13.80 -0.22 -50.83
CA PRO A 84 12.77 0.19 -51.77
C PRO A 84 12.55 -0.97 -52.75
N VAL A 85 11.31 -1.47 -52.80
CA VAL A 85 10.90 -2.50 -53.75
C VAL A 85 10.20 -1.79 -54.89
N GLY A 86 10.85 -1.73 -56.05
CA GLY A 86 10.34 -1.04 -57.23
C GLY A 86 11.42 -0.86 -58.30
N PHE A 87 11.04 -0.30 -59.45
CA PHE A 87 11.98 0.04 -60.52
C PHE A 87 12.89 1.19 -60.07
N VAL A 88 14.17 0.90 -59.85
CA VAL A 88 15.19 1.92 -59.57
C VAL A 88 15.54 2.59 -60.89
N THR A 89 15.02 3.79 -61.14
CA THR A 89 15.44 4.59 -62.30
C THR A 89 16.83 5.16 -62.01
N TYR A 90 17.85 4.63 -62.67
CA TYR A 90 19.15 5.32 -62.73
C TYR A 90 18.97 6.57 -63.58
N ASN A 91 18.89 7.73 -62.93
CA ASN A 91 19.07 8.99 -63.64
C ASN A 91 20.54 9.05 -64.06
N ARG A 92 20.78 8.79 -65.34
CA ARG A 92 22.08 8.96 -65.97
C ARG A 92 22.25 10.46 -66.17
N ASP A 93 22.76 11.14 -65.14
CA ASP A 93 23.23 12.50 -65.30
C ASP A 93 24.30 12.49 -66.39
N LYS A 94 23.94 13.10 -67.53
CA LYS A 94 24.86 13.46 -68.59
C LYS A 94 25.91 14.37 -67.98
N ASN A 95 27.15 13.91 -67.97
CA ASN A 95 28.28 14.83 -68.04
C ASN A 95 28.18 15.54 -69.39
N GLU A 96 27.88 16.83 -69.36
CA GLU A 96 28.17 17.81 -70.42
C GLU A 96 28.67 19.09 -69.74
#